data_AF-A0A4T0X6H4-F1
#
_entry.id   AF-A0A4T0X6H4-F1
#
_cell.length_a   1.000
_cell.length_b   1.000
_cell.length_c   1.000
_cell.angle_alpha   90.00
_cell.angle_beta   90.00
_cell.angle_gamma   90.00
#
_symmetry.space_group_name_H-M   'P 1'
#
loop_
_entity.id
_entity.type
_entity.pdbx_description
1 polymer ?
#
loop_
_entity_poly.entity_id
_entity_poly.type
_entity_poly.pdbx_seq_one_letter_code
_entity_poly.pdbx_strand_id
1 'polypeptide(L)'
;MSTLTAVKKQAEFILRTPLLRQIALPAAKVFTSLSGYRSLGLKLDDLLIEETPVMQKAISRLPAEESYARNYRIIAASQLVLSIDVLPKEKELKPEEDTPYLTPYILEAEAEAFEKEALNNAKV
;
A
#
# COMPACT_ATOMS: atom_id res chain seq x y z
N MET A 1 -3.49 7.12 13.26
CA MET A 1 -2.71 6.79 12.05
C MET A 1 -2.90 7.91 11.04
N SER A 2 -1.89 8.21 10.22
CA SER A 2 -2.04 9.12 9.07
C SER A 2 -2.92 8.48 7.99
N THR A 3 -3.80 9.25 7.36
CA THR A 3 -4.58 8.80 6.19
C THR A 3 -3.68 8.68 4.96
N LEU A 4 -4.03 7.77 4.05
CA LEU A 4 -3.26 7.57 2.81
C LEU A 4 -3.33 8.81 1.91
N THR A 5 -4.44 9.55 1.96
CA THR A 5 -4.62 10.84 1.29
C THR A 5 -3.57 11.86 1.75
N ALA A 6 -3.31 11.95 3.06
CA ALA A 6 -2.28 12.84 3.59
C ALA A 6 -0.87 12.40 3.17
N VAL A 7 -0.60 11.09 3.15
CA VAL A 7 0.68 10.52 2.69
C VAL A 7 0.90 10.82 1.21
N LYS A 8 -0.11 10.59 0.36
CA LYS A 8 -0.07 10.91 -1.08
C LYS A 8 0.24 12.38 -1.33
N LYS A 9 -0.45 13.29 -0.63
CA LYS A 9 -0.21 14.75 -0.76
C LYS A 9 1.23 15.13 -0.43
N GLN A 10 1.81 14.53 0.62
CA GLN A 10 3.21 14.76 1.00
C GLN A 10 4.18 14.16 -0.01
N ALA A 11 3.92 12.94 -0.49
CA ALA A 11 4.73 12.29 -1.51
C ALA A 11 4.73 13.11 -2.83
N GLU A 12 3.57 13.57 -3.29
CA GLU A 12 3.45 14.44 -4.46
C GLU A 12 4.21 15.76 -4.27
N PHE A 13 4.16 16.34 -3.07
CA PHE A 13 4.94 17.54 -2.73
C PHE A 13 6.46 17.30 -2.85
N ILE A 14 6.95 16.15 -2.37
CA ILE A 14 8.36 15.76 -2.49
C ILE A 14 8.72 15.54 -3.95
N LEU A 15 7.92 14.77 -4.69
CA LEU A 15 8.18 14.39 -6.07
C LEU A 15 8.13 15.58 -7.04
N ARG A 16 7.28 16.58 -6.79
CA ARG A 16 7.25 17.81 -7.61
C ARG A 16 8.39 18.77 -7.31
N THR A 17 9.03 18.65 -6.15
CA THR A 17 10.11 19.54 -5.72
C THR A 17 11.47 18.96 -6.12
N PRO A 18 12.21 19.55 -7.09
CA PRO A 18 13.38 18.90 -7.70
C PRO A 18 14.47 18.49 -6.70
N LEU A 19 14.82 19.38 -5.76
CA LEU A 19 15.84 19.12 -4.74
C LEU A 19 15.44 17.98 -3.81
N LEU A 20 14.19 18.01 -3.33
CA LEU A 20 13.68 16.96 -2.45
C LEU A 20 13.60 15.62 -3.19
N ARG A 21 13.11 15.61 -4.43
CA ARG A 21 13.05 14.40 -5.26
C ARG A 21 14.42 13.75 -5.44
N GLN A 22 15.46 14.54 -5.71
CA GLN A 22 16.83 14.01 -5.92
C GLN A 22 17.40 13.30 -4.69
N ILE A 23 17.03 13.76 -3.49
CA ILE A 23 17.52 13.17 -2.24
C ILE A 23 16.59 12.05 -1.76
N ALA A 24 15.28 12.30 -1.74
CA ALA A 24 14.30 11.41 -1.14
C ALA A 24 14.03 10.16 -2.00
N LEU A 25 14.05 10.26 -3.33
CA LEU A 25 13.72 9.12 -4.19
C LEU A 25 14.75 7.98 -4.10
N PRO A 26 16.08 8.22 -4.18
CA PRO A 26 17.06 7.17 -3.95
C PRO A 26 16.98 6.59 -2.53
N ALA A 27 16.82 7.44 -1.52
CA ALA A 27 16.66 7.00 -0.13
C ALA A 27 15.42 6.11 0.04
N ALA A 28 14.29 6.47 -0.57
CA ALA A 28 13.07 5.67 -0.56
C ALA A 28 13.29 4.30 -1.24
N LYS A 29 13.97 4.25 -2.39
CA LYS A 29 14.29 2.98 -3.06
C LYS A 29 15.14 2.05 -2.19
N VAL A 30 16.15 2.59 -1.52
CA VAL A 30 16.99 1.82 -0.58
C VAL A 30 16.15 1.34 0.60
N PHE A 31 15.37 2.22 1.22
CA PHE A 31 14.47 1.87 2.32
C PHE A 31 13.52 0.73 1.94
N THR A 32 12.88 0.83 0.78
CA THR A 32 11.97 -0.20 0.26
C THR A 32 12.69 -1.52 0.01
N SER A 33 13.90 -1.48 -0.57
CA SER A 33 14.71 -2.69 -0.77
C SER A 33 15.10 -3.37 0.52
N LEU A 34 15.42 -2.60 1.58
CA LEU A 34 15.82 -3.12 2.89
C LEU A 34 14.63 -3.57 3.74
N SER A 35 13.40 -3.17 3.40
CA SER A 35 12.19 -3.55 4.13
C SER A 35 11.86 -5.05 4.02
N GLY A 36 12.44 -5.77 3.06
CA GLY A 36 12.40 -7.24 2.99
C GLY A 36 11.07 -7.86 2.58
N TYR A 37 9.95 -7.12 2.54
CA TYR A 37 8.64 -7.70 2.20
C TYR A 37 8.60 -8.35 0.80
N ARG A 38 9.42 -7.86 -0.14
CA ARG A 38 9.53 -8.43 -1.50
C ARG A 38 10.16 -9.82 -1.51
N SER A 39 11.05 -10.14 -0.57
CA SER A 39 11.61 -11.49 -0.44
C SER A 39 10.62 -12.49 0.14
N LEU A 40 9.52 -12.01 0.73
CA LEU A 40 8.35 -12.81 1.11
C LEU A 40 7.29 -12.87 0.00
N GLY A 41 7.52 -12.21 -1.14
CA GLY A 41 6.58 -12.17 -2.27
C GLY A 41 5.39 -11.24 -2.05
N LEU A 42 5.45 -10.35 -1.05
CA LEU A 42 4.40 -9.36 -0.77
C LEU A 42 4.58 -8.12 -1.62
N LYS A 43 3.47 -7.45 -1.95
CA LYS A 43 3.45 -6.06 -2.42
C LYS A 43 3.32 -5.10 -1.23
N LEU A 44 3.71 -3.84 -1.39
CA LEU A 44 3.60 -2.84 -0.31
C LEU A 44 2.17 -2.71 0.24
N ASP A 45 1.18 -2.72 -0.65
CA ASP A 45 -0.24 -2.61 -0.30
C ASP A 45 -0.74 -3.81 0.52
N ASP A 46 -0.05 -4.96 0.50
CA ASP A 46 -0.39 -6.13 1.34
C ASP A 46 -0.02 -5.92 2.81
N LEU A 47 0.82 -4.91 3.13
CA LEU A 47 1.27 -4.60 4.48
C LEU A 47 0.37 -3.60 5.22
N LEU A 48 -0.63 -3.05 4.53
CA LEU A 48 -1.53 -2.04 5.10
C LEU A 48 -2.49 -2.70 6.10
N ILE A 49 -2.67 -2.07 7.26
CA ILE A 49 -3.60 -2.51 8.30
C ILE A 49 -5.03 -2.50 7.74
N GLU A 50 -5.72 -3.64 7.80
CA GLU A 50 -7.03 -3.81 7.15
C GLU A 50 -8.22 -3.68 8.11
N GLU A 51 -7.99 -3.62 9.42
CA GLU A 51 -9.00 -3.60 10.49
C GLU A 51 -9.64 -2.20 10.68
N THR A 52 -10.01 -1.55 9.57
CA THR A 52 -10.72 -0.28 9.57
C THR A 52 -11.88 -0.29 8.57
N PRO A 53 -12.96 0.48 8.81
CA PRO A 53 -14.09 0.53 7.87
C PRO A 53 -13.70 0.98 6.45
N VAL A 54 -12.74 1.91 6.35
CA VAL A 54 -12.22 2.40 5.05
C VAL A 54 -11.51 1.30 4.30
N MET A 55 -10.65 0.52 4.98
CA MET A 55 -9.91 -0.56 4.35
C MET A 55 -10.79 -1.74 3.95
N GLN A 56 -11.74 -2.13 4.81
CA GLN A 56 -12.73 -3.16 4.46
C GLN A 56 -13.57 -2.74 3.24
N LYS A 57 -13.91 -1.46 3.14
CA LYS A 57 -14.59 -0.90 1.95
C LYS A 57 -13.71 -0.93 0.71
N ALA A 58 -12.43 -0.56 0.82
CA ALA A 58 -11.48 -0.60 -0.29
C ALA A 58 -11.24 -2.03 -0.78
N ILE A 59 -11.03 -2.99 0.13
CA ILE A 59 -10.82 -4.40 -0.19
C ILE A 59 -12.06 -5.01 -0.87
N SER A 60 -13.27 -4.67 -0.42
CA SER A 60 -14.50 -5.19 -1.05
C SER A 60 -14.75 -4.67 -2.47
N ARG A 61 -14.05 -3.60 -2.90
CA ARG A 61 -14.09 -3.07 -4.27
C ARG A 61 -13.05 -3.71 -5.20
N LEU A 62 -12.10 -4.47 -4.68
CA LEU A 62 -11.08 -5.10 -5.53
C LEU A 62 -11.73 -6.08 -6.52
N PRO A 63 -11.22 -6.15 -7.76
CA PRO A 63 -11.57 -7.23 -8.67
C PRO A 63 -11.27 -8.60 -8.04
N ALA A 64 -12.08 -9.61 -8.36
CA ALA A 64 -11.93 -10.94 -7.78
C ALA A 64 -10.53 -11.53 -8.00
N GLU A 65 -9.94 -11.35 -9.19
CA GLU A 65 -8.59 -11.82 -9.51
C GLU A 65 -7.52 -11.22 -8.60
N GLU A 66 -7.54 -9.90 -8.39
CA GLU A 66 -6.62 -9.20 -7.48
C GLU A 66 -6.83 -9.63 -6.02
N SER A 67 -8.09 -9.82 -5.61
CA SER A 67 -8.41 -10.32 -4.27
C SER A 67 -7.84 -11.72 -4.04
N TYR A 68 -7.97 -12.63 -5.02
CA TYR A 68 -7.39 -13.97 -4.91
C TYR A 68 -5.86 -13.94 -4.89
N ALA A 69 -5.26 -13.14 -5.78
CA ALA A 69 -3.80 -12.98 -5.84
C ALA A 69 -3.24 -12.40 -4.52
N ARG A 70 -3.91 -11.39 -3.94
CA ARG A 70 -3.59 -10.83 -2.63
C ARG A 70 -3.61 -11.90 -1.54
N ASN A 71 -4.71 -12.64 -1.43
CA ASN A 71 -4.87 -13.65 -0.40
C ASN A 71 -3.80 -14.75 -0.53
N TYR A 72 -3.48 -15.16 -1.76
CA TYR A 72 -2.40 -16.10 -2.01
C TYR A 72 -1.04 -15.58 -1.52
N ARG A 73 -0.67 -14.32 -1.84
CA ARG A 73 0.59 -13.72 -1.38
C ARG A 73 0.68 -13.69 0.15
N ILE A 74 -0.39 -13.28 0.83
CA ILE A 74 -0.42 -13.21 2.31
C ILE A 74 -0.28 -14.59 2.95
N ILE A 75 -1.00 -15.60 2.45
CA ILE A 75 -0.90 -16.97 2.95
C ILE A 75 0.50 -17.53 2.71
N ALA A 76 1.05 -17.36 1.51
CA ALA A 76 2.39 -17.82 1.16
C ALA A 76 3.48 -17.16 2.03
N ALA A 77 3.39 -15.84 2.23
CA ALA A 77 4.30 -15.11 3.10
C ALA A 77 4.20 -15.60 4.56
N SER A 78 2.99 -15.87 5.05
CA SER A 78 2.78 -16.42 6.39
C SER A 78 3.45 -17.79 6.56
N GLN A 79 3.37 -18.65 5.54
CA GLN A 79 4.05 -19.94 5.53
C GLN A 79 5.57 -19.79 5.58
N LEU A 80 6.14 -18.87 4.79
CA LEU A 80 7.58 -18.60 4.79
C LEU A 80 8.07 -18.11 6.15
N VAL A 81 7.35 -17.15 6.74
CA VAL A 81 7.66 -16.62 8.08
C VAL A 81 7.60 -17.72 9.14
N LEU A 82 6.59 -18.59 9.09
CA LEU A 82 6.47 -19.74 10.00
C LEU A 82 7.65 -20.70 9.86
N SER A 83 8.14 -20.92 8.63
CA SER A 83 9.29 -21.77 8.33
C SER A 83 10.64 -21.07 8.57
N ILE A 84 10.66 -19.80 8.95
CA ILE A 84 11.86 -18.97 9.07
C ILE A 84 12.68 -19.02 7.76
N ASP A 85 11.99 -18.89 6.64
CA ASP A 85 12.56 -18.96 5.29
C ASP A 85 12.10 -17.77 4.43
N VAL A 86 12.73 -17.59 3.26
CA VAL A 86 12.39 -16.57 2.27
C VAL A 86 12.25 -17.19 0.89
N LEU A 87 11.66 -16.47 -0.05
CA LEU A 87 11.62 -16.93 -1.44
C LEU A 87 13.03 -17.05 -2.02
N PRO A 88 13.28 -18.02 -2.91
CA PRO A 88 14.46 -18.01 -3.77
C PRO A 88 14.53 -16.69 -4.55
N LYS A 89 15.75 -16.20 -4.80
CA LYS A 89 15.99 -14.89 -5.45
C LYS A 89 15.26 -14.72 -6.79
N GLU A 90 15.07 -15.80 -7.54
CA GLU A 90 14.41 -15.79 -8.85
C GLU A 90 12.90 -15.57 -8.76
N LYS A 91 12.31 -15.81 -7.57
CA LYS A 91 10.88 -15.66 -7.29
C LYS A 91 10.56 -14.43 -6.43
N GLU A 92 11.57 -13.69 -5.98
CA GLU A 92 11.34 -12.45 -5.25
C GLU A 92 10.55 -11.46 -6.12
N LEU A 93 9.63 -10.73 -5.49
CA LEU A 93 8.83 -9.73 -6.19
C LEU A 93 9.75 -8.64 -6.75
N LYS A 94 9.67 -8.39 -8.05
CA LYS A 94 10.48 -7.36 -8.69
C LYS A 94 9.95 -5.96 -8.35
N PRO A 95 10.81 -4.92 -8.31
CA PRO A 95 10.36 -3.55 -8.09
C PRO A 95 9.27 -3.07 -9.05
N GLU A 96 9.27 -3.57 -10.29
CA GLU A 96 8.29 -3.22 -11.32
C GLU A 96 6.92 -3.86 -11.08
N GLU A 97 6.87 -4.99 -10.37
CA GLU A 97 5.65 -5.73 -10.06
C GLU A 97 4.99 -5.23 -8.76
N ASP A 98 5.72 -4.48 -7.95
CA ASP A 98 5.27 -3.86 -6.70
C ASP A 98 4.43 -2.59 -6.97
N THR A 99 3.29 -2.83 -7.58
CA THR A 99 2.31 -1.82 -7.98
C THR A 99 1.34 -1.51 -6.83
N PRO A 100 0.95 -0.23 -6.62
CA PRO A 100 -0.02 0.17 -5.60
C PRO A 100 -1.45 -0.15 -6.07
N TYR A 101 -1.82 -1.44 -6.06
CA TYR A 101 -3.06 -1.96 -6.64
C TYR A 101 -4.31 -1.67 -5.79
N LEU A 102 -4.18 -1.52 -4.48
CA LEU A 102 -5.26 -1.25 -3.52
C LEU A 102 -5.36 0.25 -3.21
N THR A 103 -4.24 0.97 -3.26
CA THR A 103 -4.15 2.42 -3.00
C THR A 103 -5.24 3.27 -3.68
N PRO A 104 -5.60 3.08 -4.97
CA PRO A 104 -6.67 3.86 -5.61
C PRO A 104 -8.03 3.72 -4.91
N TYR A 105 -8.39 2.51 -4.49
CA TYR A 105 -9.64 2.22 -3.79
C TYR A 105 -9.66 2.77 -2.37
N ILE A 106 -8.49 2.80 -1.70
CA ILE A 106 -8.34 3.42 -0.38
C ILE A 106 -8.59 4.93 -0.48
N LEU A 107 -7.96 5.60 -1.46
CA LEU A 107 -8.11 7.04 -1.65
C LEU A 107 -9.56 7.44 -1.96
N GLU A 108 -10.26 6.63 -2.76
CA GLU A 108 -11.69 6.81 -3.02
C GLU A 108 -12.51 6.66 -1.73
N ALA A 109 -12.29 5.58 -0.97
CA ALA A 109 -13.01 5.34 0.28
C ALA A 109 -12.74 6.40 1.37
N GLU A 110 -11.51 6.91 1.47
CA GLU A 110 -11.16 8.02 2.35
C GLU A 110 -11.84 9.33 1.93
N ALA A 111 -11.88 9.62 0.62
CA ALA A 111 -12.55 10.82 0.10
C ALA A 111 -14.06 10.81 0.41
N GLU A 112 -14.73 9.67 0.21
CA GLU A 112 -16.14 9.50 0.54
C GLU A 112 -16.40 9.63 2.05
N ALA A 113 -15.53 9.06 2.89
CA ALA A 113 -15.64 9.17 4.34
C ALA A 113 -15.49 10.62 4.80
N PHE A 114 -14.52 11.34 4.23
CA PHE A 114 -14.29 12.76 4.49
C PHE A 114 -15.46 13.63 4.05
N GLU A 115 -15.97 13.43 2.83
CA GLU A 115 -17.13 14.17 2.31
C GLU A 115 -18.36 13.95 3.21
N LYS A 116 -18.64 12.70 3.58
CA LYS A 116 -19.75 12.37 4.48
C LYS A 116 -19.63 13.12 5.81
N GLU A 117 -18.45 13.12 6.42
CA GLU A 117 -18.20 13.83 7.68
C GLU A 117 -18.34 15.36 7.51
N ALA A 118 -17.82 15.92 6.43
CA ALA A 118 -17.92 17.34 6.13
C ALA A 118 -19.38 17.79 5.96
N LEU A 119 -20.19 17.01 5.23
CA LEU A 119 -21.61 17.30 5.01
C LEU A 119 -22.44 17.16 6.29
N ASN A 120 -22.14 16.18 7.14
CA ASN A 120 -22.82 16.02 8.44
C ASN A 120 -22.58 17.20 9.39
N ASN A 121 -21.46 17.90 9.23
CA ASN A 121 -21.06 19.04 10.06
C ASN A 121 -21.19 20.40 9.34
N ALA A 122 -21.81 20.43 8.16
CA ALA A 122 -21.99 21.65 7.39
C ALA A 122 -22.93 22.61 8.15
N LYS A 123 -22.47 23.84 8.36
CA LYS A 123 -23.31 24.92 8.90
C LYS A 123 -24.12 25.53 7.76
N VAL A 124 -25.41 25.73 8.01
CA VAL A 124 -26.32 26.48 7.12
C VAL A 124 -26.00 27.98 7.22
#